data_AF-A0A0G0X2T1-F1
#
_entry.id   AF-A0A0G0X2T1-F1
#
_cell.length_a   1.000
_cell.length_b   1.000
_cell.length_c   1.000
_cell.angle_alpha   90.00
_cell.angle_beta   90.00
_cell.angle_gamma   90.00
#
_symmetry.space_group_name_H-M   'P 1'
#
loop_
_entity.id
_entity.type
_entity.pdbx_description
1 polymer ?
#
loop_
_entity_poly.entity_id
_entity_poly.type
_entity_poly.pdbx_seq_one_letter_code
_entity_poly.pdbx_strand_id
1 'polypeptide(L)' 'MFNFFKKKCPTCKMELEEGRKYPEGYGKKFCSENCREEYRKKIVKEQSHKSRGCCH' A
#
# COMPACT_ATOMS: atom_id res chain seq x y z
N MET A 1 13.19 6.42 23.16
CA MET A 1 13.68 5.47 22.15
C MET A 1 12.80 5.62 20.92
N PHE A 2 13.23 6.42 19.94
CA PHE A 2 12.40 6.76 18.79
C PHE A 2 12.38 5.56 17.84
N ASN A 3 11.32 4.75 17.93
CA ASN A 3 11.00 3.77 16.90
C ASN A 3 10.69 4.55 15.62
N PHE A 4 11.72 4.81 14.82
CA PHE A 4 11.58 5.19 13.42
C PHE A 4 10.78 4.07 12.75
N PHE A 5 9.46 4.23 12.70
CA PHE A 5 8.57 3.43 11.88
C PHE A 5 8.93 3.77 10.44
N LYS A 6 10.00 3.15 9.95
CA LYS A 6 10.44 3.27 8.56
C LYS A 6 9.25 2.87 7.71
N LYS A 7 8.61 3.86 7.07
CA LYS A 7 7.45 3.62 6.21
C LYS A 7 7.96 2.79 5.04
N LYS A 8 7.36 1.63 4.78
CA LYS A 8 7.74 0.78 3.66
C LYS A 8 6.68 0.86 2.57
N CYS A 9 7.11 0.83 1.31
CA CYS A 9 6.21 0.71 0.17
C CYS A 9 5.45 -0.63 0.31
N PRO A 10 4.12 -0.64 0.33
CA PRO A 10 3.35 -1.88 0.52
C PRO A 10 3.44 -2.82 -0.69
N THR A 11 3.91 -2.34 -1.84
CA THR A 11 4.02 -3.13 -3.08
C THR A 11 5.37 -3.83 -3.20
N CYS A 12 6.47 -3.09 -3.11
CA CYS A 12 7.84 -3.62 -3.27
C CYS A 12 8.63 -3.74 -1.95
N LYS A 13 8.04 -3.37 -0.80
CA LYS A 13 8.68 -3.35 0.53
C LYS A 13 9.90 -2.45 0.67
N MET A 14 10.16 -1.58 -0.30
CA MET A 14 11.23 -0.59 -0.26
C MET A 14 11.05 0.37 0.94
N GLU A 15 12.14 0.69 1.62
CA GLU A 15 12.15 1.70 2.68
C GLU A 15 11.91 3.09 2.09
N LEU A 16 10.93 3.80 2.63
CA LEU A 16 10.60 5.18 2.29
C LEU A 16 11.23 6.08 3.34
N GLU A 17 12.05 7.00 2.88
CA GLU A 17 12.74 7.96 3.72
C GLU A 17 11.74 8.96 4.32
N GLU A 18 11.90 9.28 5.60
CA GLU A 18 11.09 10.32 6.22
C GLU A 18 11.49 11.69 5.65
N GLY A 19 10.52 12.55 5.35
CA GLY A 19 10.76 13.88 4.77
C GLY A 19 10.82 13.94 3.23
N ARG A 20 10.88 12.80 2.53
CA ARG A 20 10.84 12.77 1.06
C ARG A 20 9.39 12.78 0.53
N LYS A 21 9.14 13.50 -0.56
CA LYS A 21 7.85 13.50 -1.26
C LYS A 21 7.69 12.17 -2.00
N TYR A 22 6.81 11.32 -1.51
CA TYR A 22 6.43 10.06 -2.14
C TYR A 22 4.97 10.12 -2.58
N PRO A 23 4.60 9.47 -3.70
CA PRO A 23 3.21 9.35 -4.10
C PRO A 23 2.42 8.61 -3.00
N GLU A 24 1.33 9.22 -2.56
CA GLU A 24 0.41 8.65 -1.58
C GLU A 24 -0.93 8.26 -2.23
N GLY A 25 -1.57 7.23 -1.69
CA GLY A 25 -2.87 6.78 -2.15
C GLY A 25 -3.39 5.63 -1.29
N TYR A 26 -4.71 5.46 -1.22
CA TYR A 26 -5.33 4.37 -0.44
C TYR A 26 -4.84 4.34 1.03
N GLY A 27 -4.51 5.52 1.61
CA GLY A 27 -3.96 5.65 2.97
C GLY A 27 -2.51 5.17 3.16
N LYS A 28 -1.79 4.87 2.08
CA LYS A 28 -0.39 4.39 2.11
C LYS A 28 0.52 5.23 1.22
N LYS A 29 1.82 5.24 1.55
CA LYS A 29 2.88 5.85 0.73
C LYS A 29 3.54 4.78 -0.15
N PHE A 30 3.88 5.15 -1.37
CA PHE A 30 4.52 4.27 -2.35
C PHE A 30 5.83 4.87 -2.82
N CYS A 31 6.81 4.03 -3.16
CA CYS A 31 8.08 4.53 -3.69
C CYS A 31 7.92 5.16 -5.08
N SER A 32 6.88 4.80 -5.83
CA SER A 32 6.64 5.22 -7.21
C SER A 32 5.15 5.09 -7.58
N GLU A 33 4.70 5.80 -8.62
CA GLU A 33 3.32 5.71 -9.12
C GLU A 33 2.96 4.30 -9.58
N ASN A 34 3.89 3.60 -10.23
CA ASN A 34 3.69 2.21 -10.65
C ASN A 34 3.34 1.28 -9.46
N CYS A 35 4.01 1.48 -8.31
CA CYS A 35 3.69 0.71 -7.10
C CYS A 35 2.30 1.02 -6.55
N ARG A 36 1.83 2.26 -6.69
CA ARG A 36 0.48 2.69 -6.31
C ARG A 36 -0.58 2.04 -7.19
N GLU A 37 -0.36 1.98 -8.50
CA GLU A 37 -1.28 1.34 -9.45
C GLU A 37 -1.38 -0.17 -9.25
N GLU A 38 -0.27 -0.86 -9.05
CA GLU A 38 -0.27 -2.30 -8.75
C GLU A 38 -1.02 -2.60 -7.44
N TYR A 39 -0.86 -1.73 -6.44
CA TYR A 39 -1.61 -1.85 -5.19
C TYR A 39 -3.12 -1.64 -5.39
N ARG A 40 -3.51 -0.65 -6.21
CA ARG A 40 -4.91 -0.43 -6.60
C ARG A 40 -5.50 -1.69 -7.23
N LYS A 41 -4.82 -2.29 -8.22
CA LYS A 41 -5.30 -3.50 -8.91
C LYS A 41 -5.48 -4.65 -7.92
N LYS A 42 -4.55 -4.83 -6.98
CA LYS A 42 -4.67 -5.85 -5.92
C LYS A 42 -5.87 -5.60 -5.01
N ILE A 43 -6.07 -4.37 -4.53
CA ILE A 43 -7.22 -4.04 -3.67
C ILE A 43 -8.55 -4.30 -4.40
N VAL A 44 -8.67 -3.84 -5.65
CA VAL A 44 -9.89 -4.02 -6.44
C VAL A 44 -10.17 -5.52 -6.66
N LYS A 45 -9.13 -6.31 -6.96
CA LYS A 45 -9.24 -7.76 -7.10
C LYS A 45 -9.64 -8.45 -5.79
N GLU A 46 -9.05 -8.04 -4.67
CA GLU A 46 -9.34 -8.61 -3.35
C GLU A 46 -10.77 -8.26 -2.88
N GLN A 47 -11.22 -7.02 -3.11
CA GLN A 47 -12.60 -6.62 -2.83
C GLN A 47 -13.61 -7.39 -3.69
N SER A 48 -13.29 -7.61 -4.98
CA SER A 48 -14.12 -8.43 -5.87
C SER A 48 -14.22 -9.89 -5.40
N HIS A 49 -13.12 -10.44 -4.88
CA HIS A 49 -13.10 -11.81 -4.35
C HIS A 49 -13.79 -11.96 -2.97
N LYS A 50 -13.91 -10.88 -2.19
CA LYS A 50 -14.58 -10.90 -0.87
C LYS A 50 -16.12 -10.95 -0.93
N SER A 51 -16.73 -10.81 -2.12
CA SER A 51 -18.18 -10.85 -2.27
C SER A 51 -18.82 -12.26 -2.33
N ARG A 52 -18.06 -13.34 -2.05
CA ARG A 52 -18.54 -14.73 -2.27
C ARG A 52 -18.54 -15.69 -1.07
N GLY A 53 -18.46 -15.22 0.16
CA GLY A 53 -18.73 -16.15 1.26
C GLY A 53 -18.57 -15.53 2.63
N CYS A 54 -19.70 -15.27 3.29
CA CYS A 54 -20.02 -15.80 4.61
C CYS A 54 -21.33 -15.15 5.08
N CYS A 55 -22.46 -15.58 4.53
CA CYS A 55 -23.69 -15.59 5.30
C CYS A 55 -23.77 -17.00 5.89
N HIS A 56 -23.51 -17.09 7.19
CA HIS A 56 -23.68 -18.27 8.02
C HIS A 56 -25.15 -18.66 8.07
#